data_AF-A0A6M0AST7-F1
#
_entry.id   AF-A0A6M0AST7-F1
#
_cell.length_a   1.000
_cell.length_b   1.000
_cell.length_c   1.000
_cell.angle_alpha   90.00
_cell.angle_beta   90.00
_cell.angle_gamma   90.00
#
_symmetry.space_group_name_H-M   'P 1'
#
loop_
_entity.id
_entity.type
_entity.pdbx_description
1 polymer ?
#
loop_
_entity_poly.entity_id
_entity_poly.type
_entity_poly.pdbx_seq_one_letter_code
_entity_poly.pdbx_strand_id
1 'polypeptide(L)'
;MDSGNTSQLSKKIRVYPETELKLKWRTWINAARWCYNQAIATLKTTKIGKYDLRNKIMSDVPEWVSKTPYSPRESAIFQAFEAHKAAKKV
;
A
#
# COMPACT_ATOMS: atom_id res chain seq x y z
N MET A 1 -5.34 -9.34 -28.83
CA MET A 1 -5.95 -9.47 -27.50
C MET A 1 -5.47 -10.79 -26.95
N ASP A 2 -4.56 -10.78 -25.99
CA ASP A 2 -4.04 -12.00 -25.39
C ASP A 2 -5.01 -12.52 -24.34
N SER A 3 -5.84 -13.47 -24.74
CA SER A 3 -6.67 -14.29 -23.86
C SER A 3 -5.74 -15.19 -23.03
N GLY A 4 -5.19 -14.64 -21.95
CA GLY A 4 -4.34 -15.37 -21.01
C GLY A 4 -5.05 -16.62 -20.50
N ASN A 5 -4.46 -17.78 -20.81
CA ASN A 5 -4.97 -19.10 -20.48
C ASN A 5 -5.27 -19.24 -18.97
N THR A 6 -6.54 -19.33 -18.60
CA THR A 6 -7.02 -19.48 -17.21
C THR A 6 -6.93 -20.91 -16.67
N SER A 7 -6.44 -21.87 -17.48
CA SER A 7 -6.32 -23.28 -17.07
C SER A 7 -5.10 -23.58 -16.19
N GLN A 8 -4.11 -22.68 -16.10
CA GLN A 8 -2.95 -22.87 -15.24
C GLN A 8 -3.25 -22.34 -13.83
N LEU A 9 -3.46 -23.26 -12.89
CA LEU A 9 -3.50 -22.93 -11.47
C LEU A 9 -2.14 -22.36 -11.05
N SER A 10 -2.15 -21.21 -10.39
CA SER A 10 -0.95 -20.57 -9.87
C SER A 10 -0.26 -21.49 -8.85
N LYS A 11 0.99 -21.87 -9.12
CA LYS A 11 1.78 -22.69 -8.20
C LYS A 11 2.14 -21.86 -6.98
N LYS A 12 1.81 -22.36 -5.78
CA LYS A 12 2.17 -21.70 -4.52
C LYS A 12 3.69 -21.71 -4.34
N ILE A 13 4.32 -20.55 -4.49
CA ILE A 13 5.75 -20.37 -4.20
C ILE A 13 5.91 -20.06 -2.71
N ARG A 14 6.73 -20.87 -2.02
CA ARG A 14 7.15 -20.57 -0.65
C ARG A 14 8.55 -19.99 -0.70
N VAL A 15 8.67 -18.72 -0.33
CA VAL A 15 9.96 -18.01 -0.26
C VAL A 15 10.53 -18.17 1.14
N TYR A 16 11.79 -18.58 1.24
CA TYR A 16 12.54 -18.66 2.50
C TYR A 16 13.61 -17.56 2.53
N PRO A 17 13.24 -16.31 2.89
CA PRO A 17 14.21 -15.24 2.99
C PRO A 17 15.13 -15.46 4.19
N GLU A 18 16.38 -15.04 4.06
CA GLU A 18 17.30 -14.90 5.19
C GLU A 18 16.73 -13.95 6.25
N THR A 19 17.24 -14.04 7.48
CA THR A 19 16.73 -13.27 8.63
C THR A 19 16.73 -11.77 8.36
N GLU A 20 17.81 -11.23 7.77
CA GLU A 20 17.91 -9.81 7.43
C GLU A 20 16.92 -9.39 6.34
N LEU A 21 16.77 -10.20 5.29
CA LEU A 21 15.84 -9.92 4.20
C LEU A 21 14.39 -9.95 4.70
N LYS A 22 14.07 -10.90 5.58
CA LYS A 22 12.76 -10.98 6.24
C LYS A 22 12.48 -9.74 7.08
N LEU A 23 13.47 -9.22 7.79
CA LEU A 23 13.35 -7.99 8.56
C LEU A 23 13.11 -6.79 7.63
N LYS A 24 13.92 -6.62 6.57
CA LYS A 24 13.74 -5.56 5.56
C LYS A 24 12.33 -5.59 4.96
N TRP A 25 11.88 -6.78 4.55
CA TRP A 25 10.55 -6.94 3.97
C TRP A 25 9.43 -6.59 4.96
N ARG A 26 9.53 -7.03 6.22
CA ARG A 26 8.57 -6.65 7.28
C ARG A 26 8.54 -5.15 7.52
N THR A 27 9.70 -4.49 7.52
CA THR A 27 9.78 -3.02 7.63
C THR A 27 9.02 -2.33 6.50
N TRP A 28 9.17 -2.81 5.26
CA TRP A 28 8.44 -2.26 4.11
C TRP A 28 6.93 -2.49 4.21
N ILE A 29 6.48 -3.66 4.66
CA ILE A 29 5.06 -3.94 4.91
C ILE A 29 4.52 -3.00 5.99
N ASN A 30 5.27 -2.81 7.08
CA ASN A 30 4.87 -1.92 8.17
C ASN A 30 4.78 -0.46 7.70
N ALA A 31 5.70 0.00 6.86
CA ALA A 31 5.65 1.33 6.28
C ALA A 31 4.43 1.51 5.36
N ALA A 32 4.14 0.55 4.49
CA ALA A 32 2.95 0.56 3.65
C ALA A 32 1.66 0.57 4.50
N ARG A 33 1.60 -0.24 5.57
CA ARG A 33 0.48 -0.27 6.51
C ARG A 33 0.30 1.06 7.23
N TRP A 34 1.39 1.71 7.63
CA TRP A 34 1.34 3.04 8.23
C TRP A 34 0.74 4.05 7.24
N CYS A 35 1.20 4.10 5.99
CA CYS A 35 0.67 4.98 4.95
C CYS A 35 -0.83 4.72 4.68
N TYR A 36 -1.25 3.45 4.62
CA TYR A 36 -2.66 3.08 4.47
C TYR A 36 -3.52 3.62 5.62
N ASN A 37 -3.08 3.42 6.86
CA ASN A 37 -3.83 3.86 8.05
C ASN A 37 -3.97 5.38 8.10
N GLN A 38 -2.90 6.13 7.79
CA GLN A 38 -2.94 7.59 7.71
C GLN A 38 -3.87 8.09 6.60
N ALA A 39 -3.90 7.39 5.47
CA ALA A 39 -4.82 7.69 4.38
C ALA A 39 -6.28 7.53 4.82
N ILE A 40 -6.63 6.41 5.46
CA ILE A 40 -7.98 6.19 5.97
C ILE A 40 -8.35 7.22 7.05
N ALA A 41 -7.44 7.52 7.98
CA ALA A 41 -7.68 8.53 9.02
C ALA A 41 -7.99 9.90 8.40
N THR A 42 -7.22 10.31 7.39
CA THR A 42 -7.44 11.58 6.66
C THR A 42 -8.77 11.56 5.91
N LEU A 43 -9.09 10.47 5.21
CA LEU A 43 -10.30 10.32 4.41
C LEU A 43 -11.60 10.25 5.21
N LYS A 44 -11.53 9.88 6.49
CA LYS A 44 -12.66 9.95 7.43
C LYS A 44 -13.04 11.38 7.78
N THR A 45 -12.04 12.26 7.89
CA THR A 45 -12.24 13.65 8.31
C THR A 45 -12.41 14.61 7.12
N THR A 46 -11.73 14.36 6.00
CA THR A 46 -11.64 15.31 4.89
C THR A 46 -11.92 14.64 3.54
N LYS A 47 -12.69 15.33 2.69
CA LYS A 47 -12.85 14.96 1.28
C LYS A 47 -11.68 15.54 0.48
N ILE A 48 -10.82 14.67 -0.04
CA ILE A 48 -9.60 15.04 -0.76
C ILE A 48 -9.43 14.13 -1.99
N GLY A 49 -8.78 14.63 -3.04
CA GLY A 49 -8.46 13.85 -4.24
C GLY A 49 -7.41 12.77 -3.96
N LYS A 50 -7.36 11.74 -4.82
CA LYS A 50 -6.43 10.61 -4.70
C LYS A 50 -4.96 11.03 -4.69
N TYR A 51 -4.56 11.90 -5.61
CA TYR A 51 -3.18 12.36 -5.73
C TYR A 51 -2.80 13.38 -4.65
N ASP A 52 -3.72 14.26 -4.27
CA ASP A 52 -3.52 15.22 -3.18
C ASP A 52 -3.35 14.51 -1.84
N LEU A 53 -4.14 13.46 -1.60
CA LEU A 53 -4.00 12.59 -0.42
C LEU A 53 -2.60 11.97 -0.35
N ARG A 54 -2.11 11.46 -1.49
CA ARG A 54 -0.77 10.88 -1.60
C ARG A 54 0.31 11.91 -1.32
N ASN A 55 0.21 13.11 -1.88
CA ASN A 55 1.17 14.18 -1.60
C ASN A 55 1.15 14.57 -0.11
N LYS A 56 -0.03 14.73 0.48
CA LYS A 56 -0.19 15.10 1.90
C LYS A 56 0.41 14.07 2.86
N ILE A 57 0.21 12.78 2.62
CA ILE A 57 0.74 11.74 3.50
C ILE A 57 2.23 11.57 3.28
N MET A 58 2.68 11.62 2.02
CA MET A 58 4.10 11.45 1.67
C MET A 58 4.98 12.60 2.16
N SER A 59 4.44 13.82 2.31
CA SER A 59 5.18 14.96 2.85
C SER A 59 5.45 14.85 4.35
N ASP A 60 4.64 14.09 5.09
CA ASP A 60 4.65 14.06 6.56
C ASP A 60 4.96 12.65 7.10
N VAL A 61 5.78 11.90 6.35
CA VAL A 61 6.20 10.55 6.73
C VAL A 61 7.28 10.59 7.81
N PRO A 62 7.23 9.72 8.84
CA PRO A 62 8.31 9.61 9.80
C PRO A 62 9.57 9.03 9.14
N GLU A 63 10.73 9.31 9.74
CA GLU A 63 12.05 8.98 9.17
C GLU A 63 12.21 7.49 8.83
N TRP A 64 11.66 6.60 9.65
CA TRP A 64 11.74 5.15 9.39
C TRP A 64 10.90 4.71 8.18
N VAL A 65 9.83 5.43 7.86
CA VAL A 65 8.98 5.20 6.67
C VAL A 65 9.65 5.77 5.42
N SER A 66 10.28 6.94 5.53
CA SER A 66 10.96 7.59 4.39
C SER A 66 12.09 6.74 3.81
N LYS A 67 12.77 5.95 4.66
CA LYS A 67 13.81 4.96 4.28
C LYS A 67 13.29 3.75 3.50
N THR A 68 11.98 3.55 3.40
CA THR A 68 11.40 2.41 2.67
C THR A 68 11.09 2.78 1.21
N PRO A 69 11.00 1.79 0.30
CA PRO A 69 10.71 2.04 -1.11
C PRO A 69 9.45 2.88 -1.32
N TYR A 70 9.49 3.77 -2.31
CA TYR A 70 8.43 4.71 -2.58
C TYR A 70 7.14 4.03 -3.09
N SER A 71 7.28 3.14 -4.07
CA SER A 71 6.15 2.52 -4.78
C SER A 71 5.17 1.74 -3.87
N PRO A 72 5.61 0.91 -2.90
CA PRO A 72 4.70 0.23 -1.98
C PRO A 72 3.91 1.18 -1.09
N ARG A 73 4.53 2.28 -0.64
CA ARG A 73 3.88 3.30 0.18
C ARG A 73 2.79 4.03 -0.60
N GLU A 74 3.09 4.43 -1.83
CA GLU A 74 2.11 5.08 -2.73
C GLU A 74 0.94 4.16 -3.06
N SER A 75 1.25 2.90 -3.40
CA SER A 75 0.24 1.89 -3.71
C SER A 75 -0.73 1.69 -2.54
N ALA A 76 -0.22 1.68 -1.31
CA ALA A 76 -1.04 1.54 -0.11
C ALA A 76 -2.00 2.74 0.08
N ILE A 77 -1.56 3.97 -0.20
CA ILE A 77 -2.42 5.16 -0.12
C ILE A 77 -3.54 5.08 -1.18
N PHE A 78 -3.21 4.66 -2.40
CA PHE A 78 -4.20 4.49 -3.46
C PHE A 78 -5.20 3.38 -3.13
N GLN A 79 -4.75 2.26 -2.59
CA GLN A 79 -5.64 1.20 -2.11
C GLN A 79 -6.57 1.69 -1.00
N ALA A 80 -6.09 2.50 -0.05
CA ALA A 80 -6.92 3.10 0.98
C ALA A 80 -8.01 4.01 0.40
N PHE A 81 -7.66 4.81 -0.61
CA PHE A 81 -8.61 5.68 -1.30
C PHE A 81 -9.73 4.90 -1.99
N GLU A 82 -9.36 3.87 -2.78
CA GLU A 82 -10.36 3.04 -3.46
C GLU A 82 -11.23 2.25 -2.47
N ALA A 83 -10.64 1.74 -1.39
CA ALA A 83 -11.37 1.02 -0.34
C ALA A 83 -12.40 1.93 0.35
N HIS A 84 -12.02 3.17 0.70
CA HIS A 84 -12.95 4.14 1.29
C HIS A 84 -14.07 4.54 0.33
N LYS A 85 -13.74 4.73 -0.96
CA LYS A 85 -14.72 5.01 -2.01
C LYS A 85 -15.70 3.86 -2.20
N ALA A 86 -15.21 2.63 -2.19
CA ALA A 86 -16.05 1.43 -2.31
C ALA A 86 -16.97 1.26 -1.09
N ALA A 87 -16.47 1.52 0.13
CA ALA A 87 -17.26 1.42 1.36
C ALA A 87 -18.44 2.41 1.40
N LYS A 88 -18.34 3.57 0.75
CA LYS A 88 -19.42 4.56 0.65
C LYS A 88 -20.46 4.27 -0.44
N LYS A 89 -20.22 3.27 -1.30
CA LYS A 89 -21.15 2.88 -2.37
C LYS A 89 -22.15 1.80 -1.93
N VAL A 90 -22.06 1.36 -0.68
CA VAL A 90 -23.04 0.50 0.00
C VAL A 90 -24.04 1.38 0.71
#